data_AF-A0A0F8AYX6-F1
#
_entry.id   AF-A0A0F8AYX6-F1
#
_cell.length_a   1.000
_cell.length_b   1.000
_cell.length_c   1.000
_cell.angle_alpha   90.00
_cell.angle_beta   90.00
_cell.angle_gamma   90.00
#
_symmetry.space_group_name_H-M   'P 1'
#
loop_
_entity.id
_entity.type
_entity.pdbx_description
1 polymer ?
#
loop_
_entity_poly.entity_id
_entity_poly.type
_entity_poly.pdbx_seq_one_letter_code
_entity_poly.pdbx_strand_id
1 'polypeptide(L)'
;MRIIESQSAVLSNFEVWKHLSEKSRRGPPNLETVVRELMTYLDTHPNPLQSPVEYNEGTIRALVEGLRQYDLTKAEMVMLINIKPASLPLLSAVVEDMESRFTPEQGEEMLEVVMNVMGPTKEAVKLAQS
;
A
#
# COMPACT_ATOMS: atom_id res chain seq x y z
N MET A 1 -19.71 -22.67 -15.03
CA MET A 1 -18.62 -21.68 -14.91
C MET A 1 -17.30 -22.41 -15.08
N ARG A 2 -16.35 -21.90 -15.88
CA ARG A 2 -14.99 -22.45 -16.00
C ARG A 2 -14.00 -21.30 -15.86
N ILE A 3 -12.91 -21.52 -15.13
CA ILE A 3 -11.83 -20.54 -14.96
C ILE A 3 -10.96 -20.60 -16.20
N ILE A 4 -10.76 -19.45 -16.88
CA ILE A 4 -9.90 -19.34 -18.06
C ILE A 4 -8.47 -19.02 -17.61
N GLU A 5 -8.34 -18.04 -16.72
CA GLU A 5 -7.09 -17.58 -16.15
C GLU A 5 -7.30 -17.38 -14.65
N SER A 6 -6.48 -18.03 -13.82
CA SER A 6 -6.61 -17.94 -12.36
C SER A 6 -6.13 -16.61 -11.80
N GLN A 7 -5.14 -15.96 -12.45
CA GLN A 7 -4.54 -14.71 -12.00
C GLN A 7 -4.29 -13.78 -13.20
N SER A 8 -5.27 -12.94 -13.52
CA SER A 8 -5.17 -11.95 -14.60
C SER A 8 -4.42 -10.68 -14.19
N ALA A 9 -4.49 -10.31 -12.91
CA ALA A 9 -3.93 -9.05 -12.41
C ALA A 9 -3.62 -9.13 -10.92
N VAL A 10 -2.70 -8.27 -10.47
CA VAL A 10 -2.44 -7.99 -9.06
C VAL A 10 -2.98 -6.58 -8.79
N LEU A 11 -3.75 -6.42 -7.72
CA LEU A 11 -4.35 -5.15 -7.32
C LEU A 11 -3.83 -4.75 -5.94
N SER A 12 -3.54 -3.47 -5.79
CA SER A 12 -3.24 -2.86 -4.49
C SER A 12 -4.50 -2.71 -3.64
N ASN A 13 -4.32 -2.65 -2.32
CA ASN A 13 -5.40 -2.36 -1.37
C ASN A 13 -6.08 -1.03 -1.69
N PHE A 14 -5.33 -0.03 -2.20
CA PHE A 14 -5.87 1.26 -2.58
C PHE A 14 -6.83 1.17 -3.77
N GLU A 15 -6.47 0.42 -4.82
CA GLU A 15 -7.35 0.24 -5.98
C GLU A 15 -8.64 -0.48 -5.59
N VAL A 16 -8.54 -1.51 -4.73
CA VAL A 16 -9.71 -2.22 -4.20
C VAL A 16 -10.57 -1.30 -3.34
N TRP A 17 -9.95 -0.53 -2.43
CA TRP A 17 -10.64 0.45 -1.58
C TRP A 17 -11.38 1.49 -2.43
N LYS A 18 -10.70 2.09 -3.41
CA LYS A 18 -11.28 3.08 -4.33
C LYS A 18 -12.45 2.49 -5.11
N HIS A 19 -12.29 1.28 -5.64
CA HIS A 19 -13.35 0.61 -6.39
C HIS A 19 -14.60 0.37 -5.54
N LEU A 20 -14.43 -0.02 -4.28
CA LEU A 20 -15.53 -0.31 -3.35
C LEU A 20 -16.14 0.96 -2.74
N SER A 21 -15.39 2.07 -2.67
CA SER A 21 -15.90 3.35 -2.19
C SER A 21 -16.75 4.07 -3.25
N GLU A 22 -16.40 3.94 -4.53
CA GLU A 22 -17.16 4.51 -5.66
C GLU A 22 -18.42 3.71 -6.01
N LYS A 23 -18.41 2.39 -5.76
CA LYS A 23 -19.55 1.52 -6.10
C LYS A 23 -20.64 1.52 -5.02
N SER A 24 -21.89 1.40 -5.48
CA SER A 24 -23.02 1.17 -4.60
C SER A 24 -22.86 -0.15 -3.86
N ARG A 25 -22.92 -0.11 -2.52
CA ARG A 25 -22.84 -1.28 -1.64
C ARG A 25 -24.10 -2.16 -1.66
N ARG A 26 -25.05 -1.90 -2.57
CA ARG A 26 -26.32 -2.65 -2.66
C ARG A 26 -26.10 -3.94 -3.42
N GLY A 27 -26.35 -5.06 -2.78
CA GLY A 27 -26.20 -6.36 -3.40
C GLY A 27 -26.81 -7.49 -2.58
N PRO A 28 -26.56 -8.75 -2.97
CA PRO A 28 -26.91 -9.89 -2.15
C PRO A 28 -26.30 -9.79 -0.74
N PRO A 29 -26.98 -10.26 0.34
CA PRO A 29 -26.53 -10.07 1.72
C PRO A 29 -25.11 -10.56 2.04
N ASN A 30 -24.65 -11.60 1.34
CA ASN A 30 -23.28 -12.12 1.46
C ASN A 30 -22.25 -11.15 0.87
N LEU A 31 -22.54 -10.50 -0.25
CA LEU A 31 -21.66 -9.48 -0.83
C LEU A 31 -21.57 -8.27 0.09
N GLU A 32 -22.71 -7.83 0.64
CA GLU A 32 -22.74 -6.67 1.55
C GLU A 32 -21.91 -6.92 2.82
N THR A 33 -21.96 -8.15 3.34
CA THR A 33 -21.16 -8.56 4.50
C THR A 33 -19.67 -8.52 4.18
N VAL A 34 -19.23 -9.13 3.08
CA VAL A 34 -17.81 -9.15 2.68
C VAL A 34 -17.29 -7.73 2.42
N VAL A 35 -18.06 -6.90 1.70
CA VAL A 35 -17.67 -5.51 1.44
C VAL A 35 -17.56 -4.71 2.74
N ARG A 36 -18.50 -4.88 3.66
CA ARG A 36 -18.46 -4.20 4.97
C ARG A 36 -17.22 -4.60 5.77
N GLU A 37 -16.97 -5.90 5.92
CA GLU A 37 -15.83 -6.42 6.68
C GLU A 37 -14.49 -6.00 6.06
N LEU A 38 -14.38 -6.03 4.73
CA LEU A 38 -13.20 -5.56 4.02
C LEU A 38 -12.96 -4.06 4.21
N MET A 39 -14.01 -3.23 4.09
CA MET A 39 -13.89 -1.79 4.33
C MET A 39 -13.49 -1.50 5.78
N THR A 40 -13.99 -2.27 6.75
CA THR A 40 -13.56 -2.17 8.15
C THR A 40 -12.09 -2.56 8.32
N TYR A 41 -11.63 -3.64 7.68
CA TYR A 41 -10.22 -4.03 7.70
C TYR A 41 -9.31 -2.94 7.14
N LEU A 42 -9.68 -2.35 6.00
CA LEU A 42 -8.90 -1.28 5.35
C LEU A 42 -8.87 0.02 6.16
N ASP A 43 -9.86 0.25 7.03
CA ASP A 43 -9.94 1.42 7.92
C ASP A 43 -9.34 1.17 9.32
N THR A 44 -8.85 -0.05 9.61
CA THR A 44 -8.30 -0.41 10.92
C THR A 44 -6.79 -0.14 10.99
N HIS A 45 -6.31 0.42 12.10
CA HIS A 45 -4.87 0.62 12.36
C HIS A 45 -4.12 -0.73 12.35
N PRO A 46 -2.93 -0.86 11.74
CA PRO A 46 -2.05 0.18 11.19
C PRO A 46 -2.17 0.41 9.67
N ASN A 47 -3.34 0.15 9.06
CA ASN A 47 -3.49 0.26 7.61
C ASN A 47 -3.31 1.72 7.11
N PRO A 48 -2.53 1.97 6.04
CA PRO A 48 -2.35 3.33 5.51
C PRO A 48 -3.62 3.95 4.91
N LEU A 49 -4.64 3.14 4.61
CA LEU A 49 -5.94 3.57 4.08
C LEU A 49 -6.96 3.93 5.18
N GLN A 50 -6.50 4.05 6.43
CA GLN A 50 -7.33 4.57 7.50
C GLN A 50 -7.78 6.00 7.20
N SER A 51 -9.04 6.30 7.46
CA SER A 51 -9.63 7.64 7.30
C SER A 51 -8.92 8.69 8.20
N PRO A 52 -8.62 9.90 7.68
CA PRO A 52 -8.74 10.32 6.28
C PRO A 52 -7.67 9.65 5.41
N VAL A 53 -8.05 9.23 4.20
CA VAL A 53 -7.16 8.57 3.24
C VAL A 53 -6.28 9.62 2.57
N GLU A 54 -4.95 9.48 2.72
CA GLU A 54 -3.95 10.39 2.15
C GLU A 54 -3.61 10.05 0.69
N TYR A 55 -3.96 8.84 0.24
CA TYR A 55 -3.61 8.36 -1.09
C TYR A 55 -4.53 8.97 -2.15
N ASN A 56 -3.93 9.28 -3.29
CA ASN A 56 -4.64 9.76 -4.48
C ASN A 56 -4.27 8.90 -5.70
N GLU A 57 -4.95 9.14 -6.82
CA GLU A 57 -4.70 8.39 -8.07
C GLU A 57 -3.26 8.54 -8.59
N GLY A 58 -2.60 9.65 -8.27
CA GLY A 58 -1.21 9.91 -8.61
C GLY A 58 -0.19 9.22 -7.69
N THR A 59 -0.57 8.79 -6.48
CA THR A 59 0.34 8.20 -5.49
C THR A 59 1.05 6.97 -6.04
N ILE A 60 0.30 6.04 -6.68
CA ILE A 60 0.90 4.81 -7.25
C ILE A 60 1.87 5.17 -8.38
N ARG A 61 1.48 6.09 -9.27
CA ARG A 61 2.34 6.50 -10.39
C ARG A 61 3.63 7.14 -9.88
N ALA A 62 3.51 8.09 -8.96
CA ALA A 62 4.65 8.80 -8.39
C ALA A 62 5.61 7.85 -7.67
N LEU A 63 5.08 6.85 -6.96
CA LEU A 63 5.90 5.85 -6.27
C LEU A 63 6.66 4.97 -7.27
N VAL A 64 5.98 4.48 -8.31
CA VAL A 64 6.60 3.68 -9.37
C VAL A 64 7.67 4.47 -10.12
N GLU A 65 7.43 5.76 -10.38
CA GLU A 65 8.41 6.64 -11.02
C GLU A 65 9.62 6.91 -10.12
N GLY A 66 9.38 7.22 -8.83
CA GLY A 66 10.44 7.53 -7.86
C GLY A 66 11.33 6.33 -7.52
N LEU A 67 10.77 5.12 -7.53
CA LEU A 67 11.50 3.88 -7.23
C LEU A 67 12.00 3.14 -8.48
N ARG A 68 11.81 3.72 -9.68
CA ARG A 68 12.13 3.06 -10.97
C ARG A 68 13.60 2.65 -11.11
N GLN A 69 14.50 3.37 -10.45
CA GLN A 69 15.94 3.10 -10.51
C GLN A 69 16.36 1.86 -9.72
N TYR A 70 15.51 1.39 -8.81
CA TYR A 70 15.76 0.21 -8.01
C TYR A 70 15.09 -1.01 -8.61
N ASP A 71 15.77 -2.14 -8.57
CA ASP A 71 15.26 -3.41 -9.10
C ASP A 71 14.26 -4.03 -8.12
N LEU A 72 13.08 -3.43 -7.99
CA LEU A 72 11.97 -3.93 -7.19
C LEU A 72 10.99 -4.73 -8.05
N THR A 73 10.57 -5.89 -7.54
CA THR A 73 9.57 -6.71 -8.20
C THR A 73 8.19 -6.05 -8.12
N LYS A 74 7.27 -6.46 -9.00
CA LYS A 74 5.87 -5.99 -8.93
C LYS A 74 5.20 -6.34 -7.60
N ALA A 75 5.56 -7.48 -7.00
CA ALA A 75 5.02 -7.91 -5.72
C ALA A 75 5.51 -6.99 -4.59
N GLU A 76 6.81 -6.68 -4.56
CA GLU A 76 7.39 -5.73 -3.60
C GLU A 76 6.76 -4.36 -3.74
N MET A 77 6.59 -3.86 -4.97
CA MET A 77 5.94 -2.57 -5.22
C MET A 77 4.51 -2.52 -4.65
N VAL A 78 3.72 -3.59 -4.86
CA VAL A 78 2.36 -3.69 -4.30
C VAL A 78 2.39 -3.75 -2.78
N MET A 79 3.37 -4.45 -2.19
CA MET A 79 3.53 -4.52 -0.74
C MET A 79 3.96 -3.19 -0.13
N LEU A 80 4.83 -2.42 -0.79
CA LEU A 80 5.18 -1.06 -0.37
C LEU A 80 3.92 -0.18 -0.30
N ILE A 81 3.05 -0.28 -1.31
CA ILE A 81 1.78 0.46 -1.34
C ILE A 81 0.85 0.02 -0.21
N ASN A 82 0.76 -1.28 0.05
CA ASN A 82 -0.17 -1.84 1.02
C ASN A 82 0.26 -1.62 2.48
N ILE A 83 1.56 -1.62 2.74
CA ILE A 83 2.14 -1.55 4.09
C ILE A 83 2.57 -0.12 4.47
N LYS A 84 3.03 0.69 3.50
CA LYS A 84 3.65 2.02 3.75
C LYS A 84 4.76 1.91 4.80
N PRO A 85 5.93 1.31 4.47
CA PRO A 85 7.00 1.17 5.44
C PRO A 85 7.48 2.55 5.91
N ALA A 86 7.49 2.76 7.22
CA ALA A 86 7.88 4.02 7.87
C ALA A 86 9.26 3.95 8.54
N SER A 87 9.96 2.82 8.39
CA SER A 87 11.27 2.58 8.97
C SER A 87 12.05 1.57 8.12
N LEU A 88 13.39 1.65 8.18
CA LEU A 88 14.26 0.74 7.43
C LEU A 88 14.01 -0.75 7.78
N PRO A 89 13.80 -1.16 9.05
CA PRO A 89 13.46 -2.54 9.36
C PRO A 89 12.15 -3.02 8.72
N LEU A 90 11.14 -2.14 8.61
CA LEU A 90 9.89 -2.48 7.96
C LEU A 90 10.05 -2.54 6.43
N LEU A 91 10.90 -1.70 5.87
CA LEU A 91 11.28 -1.77 4.46
C LEU A 91 12.02 -3.08 4.14
N SER A 92 12.98 -3.50 4.97
CA SER A 92 13.67 -4.79 4.86
C SER A 92 12.75 -5.99 5.04
N ALA A 93 11.63 -5.84 5.75
CA ALA A 93 10.61 -6.88 5.85
C ALA A 93 9.71 -6.98 4.60
N VAL A 94 9.64 -5.92 3.79
CA VAL A 94 8.86 -5.88 2.55
C VAL A 94 9.70 -6.28 1.34
N VAL A 95 10.96 -5.88 1.29
CA VAL A 95 11.90 -6.15 0.20
C VAL A 95 12.74 -7.38 0.55
N GLU A 96 12.60 -8.44 -0.24
CA GLU A 96 13.30 -9.70 0.05
C GLU A 96 14.82 -9.55 -0.18
N ASP A 97 15.62 -10.15 0.70
CA ASP A 97 17.08 -10.11 0.66
C ASP A 97 17.67 -8.69 0.47
N MET A 98 17.02 -7.68 1.06
CA MET A 98 17.33 -6.26 0.86
C MET A 98 18.82 -5.93 1.08
N GLU A 99 19.43 -6.47 2.13
CA GLU A 99 20.84 -6.24 2.49
C GLU A 99 21.82 -6.77 1.44
N SER A 100 21.40 -7.74 0.62
CA SER A 100 22.22 -8.28 -0.46
C SER A 100 22.04 -7.54 -1.79
N ARG A 101 20.89 -6.88 -1.98
CA ARG A 101 20.47 -6.23 -3.23
C ARG A 101 20.78 -4.73 -3.26
N PHE A 102 20.74 -4.08 -2.11
CA PHE A 102 20.81 -2.63 -2.00
C PHE A 102 21.80 -2.21 -0.92
N THR A 103 22.45 -1.07 -1.13
CA THR A 103 23.30 -0.47 -0.10
C THR A 103 22.43 0.16 0.99
N PRO A 104 22.96 0.37 2.21
CA PRO A 104 22.25 1.06 3.28
C PRO A 104 21.72 2.43 2.84
N GLU A 105 22.51 3.18 2.07
CA GLU A 105 22.16 4.49 1.54
C GLU A 105 20.97 4.41 0.57
N GLN A 106 20.96 3.41 -0.31
CA GLN A 106 19.83 3.17 -1.21
C GLN A 106 18.55 2.83 -0.43
N GLY A 107 18.67 2.08 0.66
CA GLY A 107 17.55 1.78 1.55
C GLY A 107 16.96 3.02 2.21
N GLU A 108 17.82 3.95 2.65
CA GLU A 108 17.39 5.25 3.19
C GLU A 108 16.71 6.12 2.11
N GLU A 109 17.28 6.20 0.92
CA GLU A 109 16.69 6.92 -0.22
C GLU A 109 15.32 6.36 -0.60
N MET A 110 15.17 5.03 -0.69
CA MET A 110 13.88 4.38 -0.95
C MET A 110 12.84 4.77 0.10
N LEU A 111 13.23 4.73 1.38
CA LEU A 111 12.34 5.08 2.48
C LEU A 111 11.93 6.56 2.39
N GLU A 112 12.84 7.44 2.02
CA GLU A 112 12.55 8.85 1.80
C GLU A 112 11.54 9.05 0.66
N VAL A 113 11.73 8.35 -0.48
CA VAL A 113 10.77 8.38 -1.60
C VAL A 113 9.38 7.91 -1.16
N VAL A 114 9.30 6.80 -0.42
CA VAL A 114 8.04 6.28 0.13
C VAL A 114 7.35 7.33 0.99
N MET A 115 8.08 7.94 1.93
CA MET A 115 7.52 8.94 2.84
C MET A 115 7.10 10.24 2.13
N ASN A 116 7.86 10.68 1.13
CA ASN A 116 7.55 11.87 0.34
C ASN A 116 6.30 11.68 -0.53
N VAL A 117 6.15 10.51 -1.16
CA VAL A 117 5.02 10.23 -2.06
C VAL A 117 3.75 9.89 -1.29
N MET A 118 3.88 9.15 -0.20
CA MET A 118 2.74 8.54 0.52
C MET A 118 2.34 9.34 1.78
N GLY A 119 3.05 10.43 2.08
CA GLY A 119 2.81 11.30 3.23
C GLY A 119 3.37 10.74 4.55
N PRO A 120 3.41 11.56 5.62
CA PRO A 120 3.87 11.10 6.94
C PRO A 120 2.96 10.01 7.51
N THR A 121 3.51 9.13 8.34
CA THR A 121 2.70 8.14 9.06
C THR A 121 2.00 8.82 10.24
N LYS A 122 0.73 8.46 10.52
CA LYS A 122 -0.04 9.04 11.64
C LYS A 122 0.63 8.87 13.01
N GLU A 123 1.46 7.85 13.18
CA GLU A 123 2.28 7.65 14.39
C GLU A 123 3.37 8.73 14.56
N ALA A 124 4.02 9.13 13.47
CA ALA A 124 5.00 10.22 13.48
C ALA A 124 4.33 11.57 13.81
N VAL A 125 3.09 11.77 13.36
CA VAL A 125 2.29 12.98 13.68
C VAL A 125 1.93 13.02 15.17
N LYS A 126 1.57 11.88 15.78
CA LYS A 126 1.26 11.81 17.22
C LYS A 126 2.47 12.09 18.11
N LEU A 127 3.65 11.58 17.74
CA LEU A 127 4.92 11.81 18.47
C LEU A 127 5.41 13.26 18.35
N ALA A 128 5.11 13.95 17.24
CA ALA A 128 5.45 15.36 17.07
C ALA A 128 4.52 16.32 17.84
N GLN A 129 3.39 15.82 18.37
CA GLN A 129 2.39 16.60 19.10
C GLN A 129 2.39 16.32 20.62
N SER A 130 3.25 15.42 21.08
CA SER A 130 3.47 15.05 22.50
C SER A 130 4.77 15.62 23.02
#